data_AF-A0AAU8RRX5-F1
#
_entry.id   AF-A0AAU8RRX5-F1
#
_cell.length_a   1.000
_cell.length_b   1.000
_cell.length_c   1.000
_cell.angle_alpha   90.00
_cell.angle_beta   90.00
_cell.angle_gamma   90.00
#
_symmetry.space_group_name_H-M   'P 1'
#
loop_
_entity.id
_entity.type
_entity.pdbx_description
1 polymer ?
#
loop_
_entity_poly.entity_id
_entity_poly.type
_entity_poly.pdbx_seq_one_letter_code
_entity_poly.pdbx_strand_id
1 'polypeptide(L)'
;MLGEKPKNSDLPCLFPVIPGNAHSIRRAPQSDFVLLDCPPGNAQIIDTAVAASDEVIIPVSPSGIEVDRMRDALDLTAEKPTRVLLA
;
A
#
# COMPACT_ATOMS: atom_id res chain seq x y z
N MET A 1 3.61 13.07 -17.25
CA MET A 1 4.09 13.74 -16.03
C MET A 1 4.83 12.69 -15.22
N LEU A 2 6.11 12.94 -14.94
CA LEU A 2 7.04 11.97 -14.39
C LEU A 2 6.66 11.63 -12.95
N GLY A 3 6.38 10.36 -12.68
CA GLY A 3 6.35 9.83 -11.32
C GLY A 3 7.73 9.97 -10.70
N GLU A 4 7.80 10.56 -9.50
CA GLU A 4 9.04 10.71 -8.75
C GLU A 4 9.71 9.35 -8.56
N LYS A 5 11.00 9.27 -8.90
CA LYS A 5 11.85 8.16 -8.48
C LYS A 5 11.93 8.17 -6.95
N PRO A 6 11.81 7.01 -6.28
CA PRO A 6 12.03 6.94 -4.84
C PRO A 6 13.43 7.51 -4.52
N LYS A 7 13.52 8.34 -3.48
CA LYS A 7 14.81 8.86 -2.98
C LYS A 7 15.70 7.66 -2.69
N ASN A 8 16.80 7.53 -3.45
CA ASN A 8 17.84 6.55 -3.17
C ASN A 8 18.39 6.80 -1.77
N SER A 9 17.98 5.99 -0.80
CA SER A 9 18.92 5.56 0.23
C SER A 9 19.98 4.73 -0.47
N ASP A 10 21.27 4.98 -0.25
CA ASP A 10 22.40 4.24 -0.87
C ASP A 10 22.47 2.74 -0.47
N LEU A 11 21.41 2.21 0.15
CA LEU A 11 21.22 0.81 0.48
C LEU A 11 20.44 0.13 -0.66
N PRO A 12 20.98 -0.94 -1.28
CA PRO A 12 20.20 -1.74 -2.20
C PRO A 12 19.00 -2.35 -1.46
N CYS A 13 17.82 -2.29 -2.09
CA CYS A 13 16.64 -2.93 -1.53
C CYS A 13 16.91 -4.43 -1.33
N LEU A 14 16.57 -4.96 -0.16
CA LEU A 14 16.82 -6.36 0.22
C LEU A 14 15.98 -7.36 -0.59
N PHE A 15 15.06 -6.86 -1.40
CA PHE A 15 14.13 -7.61 -2.23
C PHE A 15 13.86 -6.85 -3.55
N PRO A 16 13.38 -7.55 -4.59
CA PRO A 16 13.04 -6.92 -5.86
C PRO A 16 11.93 -5.86 -5.68
N VAL A 17 12.20 -4.63 -6.10
CA VAL A 17 11.21 -3.56 -6.14
C VAL A 17 10.76 -3.37 -7.57
N ILE A 18 9.46 -3.51 -7.80
CA ILE A 18 8.83 -3.35 -9.11
C ILE A 18 7.94 -2.11 -9.05
N PRO A 19 8.04 -1.18 -10.01
CA PRO A 19 7.13 -0.04 -10.08
C PRO A 19 5.65 -0.49 -10.14
N GLY A 20 4.86 0.02 -9.19
CA GLY A 20 3.45 -0.29 -9.04
C GLY A 20 2.56 0.56 -9.95
N ASN A 21 1.73 -0.08 -10.76
CA ASN A 21 0.58 0.51 -11.44
C ASN A 21 -0.55 -0.54 -11.48
N ALA A 22 -1.75 -0.15 -11.90
CA ALA A 22 -2.89 -1.06 -11.89
C ALA A 22 -2.67 -2.37 -12.67
N HIS A 23 -1.84 -2.34 -13.73
CA HIS A 23 -1.51 -3.52 -14.52
C HIS A 23 -0.46 -4.41 -13.85
N SER A 24 0.60 -3.83 -13.28
CA SER A 24 1.63 -4.61 -12.57
C SER A 24 1.11 -5.21 -11.26
N ILE A 25 0.19 -4.53 -10.58
CA ILE A 25 -0.49 -5.05 -9.37
C ILE A 25 -1.34 -6.27 -9.71
N ARG A 26 -2.18 -6.22 -10.75
CA ARG A 26 -3.03 -7.35 -11.18
C ARG A 26 -2.22 -8.56 -11.65
N ARG A 27 -0.95 -8.35 -12.00
CA ARG A 27 -0.02 -9.37 -12.47
C ARG A 27 1.18 -9.50 -11.54
N ALA A 28 0.96 -9.24 -10.24
CA ALA A 28 2.00 -9.40 -9.25
C ALA A 28 2.62 -10.80 -9.35
N PRO A 29 3.95 -10.92 -9.19
CA PRO A 29 4.62 -12.21 -9.24
C PRO A 29 4.10 -13.13 -8.13
N GLN A 30 4.09 -14.43 -8.39
CA GLN A 30 3.84 -15.41 -7.34
C GLN A 30 5.09 -15.55 -6.47
N SER A 31 4.99 -15.14 -5.22
CA SER A 31 5.99 -15.31 -4.15
C SER A 31 5.27 -15.63 -2.85
N ASP A 32 6.01 -16.06 -1.82
CA ASP A 32 5.42 -16.34 -0.49
C ASP A 32 4.72 -15.09 0.09
N PHE A 33 5.30 -13.92 -0.15
CA PHE A 33 4.73 -12.62 0.20
C PHE A 33 4.97 -11.61 -0.93
N VAL A 34 3.99 -10.75 -1.18
CA VAL A 34 4.09 -9.58 -2.06
C VAL A 34 3.63 -8.36 -1.26
N LEU A 35 4.49 -7.34 -1.17
CA LEU A 35 4.13 -6.07 -0.52
C LEU A 35 3.71 -5.04 -1.58
N LEU A 36 2.47 -4.58 -1.49
CA LEU A 36 1.95 -3.49 -2.31
C LEU A 36 2.04 -2.18 -1.53
N ASP A 37 3.09 -1.40 -1.79
CA ASP A 37 3.22 -0.05 -1.22
C ASP A 37 2.32 0.93 -2.00
N CYS A 38 1.32 1.46 -1.31
CA CYS A 38 0.30 2.33 -1.89
C CYS A 38 0.57 3.78 -1.47
N PRO A 39 1.34 4.56 -2.25
CA PRO A 39 1.54 5.96 -1.93
C PRO A 39 0.21 6.72 -2.00
N PRO A 40 0.03 7.77 -1.19
CA PRO A 40 -1.18 8.58 -1.24
C PRO A 40 -1.33 9.29 -2.59
N GLY A 41 -2.58 9.59 -2.97
CA GLY A 41 -2.87 10.51 -4.09
C GLY A 41 -3.38 9.87 -5.39
N ASN A 42 -3.53 8.54 -5.46
CA ASN A 42 -4.20 7.89 -6.60
C ASN A 42 -5.17 6.80 -6.12
N ALA A 43 -6.45 7.17 -5.98
CA ALA A 43 -7.52 6.26 -5.55
C ALA A 43 -7.60 4.99 -6.40
N GLN A 44 -7.44 5.07 -7.73
CA GLN A 44 -7.52 3.88 -8.59
C GLN A 44 -6.41 2.85 -8.32
N ILE A 45 -5.20 3.33 -7.96
CA ILE A 45 -4.10 2.44 -7.61
C ILE A 45 -4.35 1.79 -6.26
N ILE A 46 -4.84 2.56 -5.28
CA ILE A 46 -5.20 2.06 -3.95
C ILE A 46 -6.30 1.01 -4.07
N ASP A 47 -7.40 1.29 -4.78
CA ASP A 47 -8.50 0.35 -5.02
C ASP A 47 -8.01 -0.94 -5.69
N THR A 48 -7.12 -0.81 -6.67
CA THR A 48 -6.56 -1.97 -7.37
C THR A 48 -5.67 -2.81 -6.44
N ALA A 49 -4.89 -2.17 -5.56
CA ALA A 49 -4.08 -2.86 -4.58
C ALA A 49 -4.95 -3.57 -3.53
N VAL A 50 -5.92 -2.88 -2.93
CA VAL A 50 -6.87 -3.47 -1.98
C VAL A 50 -7.58 -4.66 -2.59
N ALA A 51 -8.08 -4.54 -3.83
CA ALA A 51 -8.76 -5.64 -4.51
C ALA A 51 -7.83 -6.86 -4.75
N ALA A 52 -6.55 -6.62 -5.05
CA ALA A 52 -5.57 -7.67 -5.31
C ALA A 52 -5.00 -8.31 -4.03
N SER A 53 -5.02 -7.61 -2.90
CA SER A 53 -4.46 -8.08 -1.63
C SER A 53 -5.30 -9.16 -0.96
N ASP A 54 -4.64 -10.12 -0.33
CA ASP A 54 -5.28 -11.08 0.58
C ASP A 54 -5.55 -10.46 1.96
N GLU A 55 -4.70 -9.52 2.38
CA GLU A 55 -4.79 -8.79 3.64
C GLU A 55 -4.27 -7.36 3.46
N VAL A 56 -4.85 -6.41 4.20
CA VAL A 56 -4.46 -4.99 4.19
C VAL A 56 -3.95 -4.57 5.57
N ILE A 57 -2.84 -3.83 5.57
CA ILE A 57 -2.26 -3.23 6.78
C ILE A 57 -2.37 -1.71 6.65
N ILE A 58 -3.00 -1.07 7.65
CA ILE A 58 -3.12 0.39 7.75
C ILE A 58 -2.15 0.87 8.84
N PRO A 59 -1.03 1.52 8.48
CA PRO A 59 -0.14 2.13 9.47
C PRO A 59 -0.77 3.40 10.04
N VAL A 60 -0.76 3.55 11.37
CA VAL A 60 -1.39 4.67 12.08
C VAL A 60 -0.49 5.11 13.23
N SER A 61 -0.15 6.40 13.26
CA SER A 61 0.52 6.99 14.42
C SER A 61 -0.47 7.31 15.54
N PRO A 62 -0.05 7.28 16.83
CA PRO A 62 -0.93 7.49 17.97
C PRO A 62 -1.29 8.99 18.16
N SER A 63 -1.97 9.57 17.19
CA SER A 63 -2.51 10.94 17.24
C SER A 63 -3.97 10.94 16.81
N GLY A 64 -4.79 11.84 17.38
CA GLY A 64 -6.23 11.88 17.09
C GLY A 64 -6.53 12.08 15.59
N ILE A 65 -5.75 12.91 14.91
CA ILE A 65 -5.92 13.19 13.47
C ILE A 65 -5.66 11.94 12.62
N GLU A 66 -4.65 11.16 12.95
CA GLU A 66 -4.32 9.93 12.23
C GLU A 66 -5.35 8.81 12.49
N VAL A 67 -5.96 8.79 13.68
CA VAL A 67 -7.08 7.87 13.99
C VAL A 67 -8.32 8.20 13.16
N ASP A 68 -8.60 9.48 12.88
CA ASP A 68 -9.71 9.85 12.01
C ASP A 68 -9.45 9.44 10.56
N ARG A 69 -8.24 9.67 10.03
CA ARG A 69 -7.83 9.22 8.69
C ARG A 69 -7.87 7.70 8.54
N MET A 70 -7.51 6.97 9.59
CA MET A 70 -7.62 5.51 9.63
C MET A 70 -9.07 5.05 9.40
N ARG A 71 -10.09 5.80 9.86
CA ARG A 71 -11.50 5.42 9.64
C ARG A 71 -11.84 5.40 8.16
N ASP A 72 -11.44 6.41 7.41
CA ASP A 72 -11.66 6.47 5.96
C ASP A 72 -10.99 5.27 5.24
N ALA A 73 -9.79 4.90 5.69
CA ALA A 73 -9.08 3.73 5.15
C ALA A 73 -9.77 2.40 5.52
N LEU A 74 -10.34 2.27 6.72
CA LEU A 74 -11.10 1.10 7.14
C LEU A 74 -12.37 0.90 6.31
N ASP A 75 -13.08 1.99 5.99
CA ASP A 75 -14.27 1.95 5.13
C ASP A 75 -13.91 1.50 3.70
N LEU A 76 -12.77 1.98 3.19
CA LEU A 76 -12.24 1.59 1.88
C LEU A 76 -11.88 0.09 1.80
N THR A 77 -11.39 -0.48 2.91
CA THR A 77 -10.87 -1.86 2.94
C THR A 77 -11.86 -2.86 3.57
N ALA A 78 -13.11 -2.47 3.79
CA ALA A 78 -14.10 -3.23 4.55
C ALA A 78 -14.33 -4.66 4.02
N GLU A 79 -14.12 -4.90 2.73
CA GLU A 79 -14.29 -6.21 2.08
C GLU A 79 -13.04 -7.12 2.18
N LYS A 80 -12.00 -6.67 2.88
CA LYS A 80 -10.73 -7.39 3.03
C LYS A 80 -10.35 -7.55 4.50
N PRO A 81 -9.71 -8.67 4.87
CA PRO A 81 -9.03 -8.77 6.17
C PRO A 81 -8.11 -7.56 6.35
N THR A 82 -8.39 -6.76 7.37
CA THR A 82 -7.68 -5.49 7.60
C THR A 82 -7.14 -5.45 9.02
N ARG A 83 -5.87 -5.08 9.17
CA ARG A 83 -5.22 -4.84 10.47
C ARG A 83 -4.71 -3.43 10.56
N VAL A 84 -4.88 -2.84 11.73
CA VAL A 84 -4.27 -1.55 12.08
C VAL A 84 -2.93 -1.82 12.72
N LEU A 85 -1.87 -1.23 12.17
CA LEU A 85 -0.54 -1.25 12.74
C LEU A 85 -0.28 0.09 13.43
N LEU A 86 -0.11 0.06 14.75
CA LEU A 86 0.32 1.23 15.50
C LEU A 86 1.83 1.43 15.31
N ALA A 87 2.22 2.61 14.83
CA ALA A 87 3.60 2.96 14.49
C ALA A 87 4.07 4.24 15.20
#